data_AF-A0A061J0K8-F1
#
_entry.id   AF-A0A061J0K8-F1
#
_cell.length_a   1.000
_cell.length_b   1.000
_cell.length_c   1.000
_cell.angle_alpha   90.00
_cell.angle_beta   90.00
_cell.angle_gamma   90.00
#
_symmetry.space_group_name_H-M   'P 1'
#
loop_
_entity.id
_entity.type
_entity.pdbx_description
1 polymer ?
#
loop_
_entity_poly.entity_id
_entity_poly.type
_entity_poly.pdbx_seq_one_letter_code
_entity_poly.pdbx_strand_id
1 'polypeptide(L)'
;MEVYSDDDSPLFFGEYIRSNPSSAISARWVFELPDEEQGDCIAKMVENAAYQETWLSYFEYAAKKGIPVTEDIALEAIHAVGLDPCSAPLWLKVVELCSNEEKKRELFQLALRVPLYQQGLVYQAYKMFESEVAKQNGHNVSSCLSLSEVMQYSKILEIEPSWPDRFVDVQTTKSDRRDAVIVQWNSLLQFMVEKYEEFHLPKDLQLRRIELAFRQLCSQFSHADVCWYAYALFCGCGT
;
A
#
# COMPACT_ATOMS: atom_id res chain seq x y z
N MET A 1 3.13 30.58 5.71
CA MET A 1 2.58 31.31 4.56
C MET A 1 3.50 30.97 3.41
N GLU A 2 3.14 30.16 2.42
CA GLU A 2 1.85 29.92 1.79
C GLU A 2 1.59 28.40 1.67
N VAL A 3 0.34 27.99 1.91
CA VAL A 3 -0.14 26.65 1.55
C VAL A 3 -0.48 26.76 0.06
N TYR A 4 0.41 26.29 -0.80
CA TYR A 4 0.12 26.18 -2.23
C TYR A 4 -0.90 25.03 -2.39
N SER A 5 -2.16 25.38 -2.57
CA SER A 5 -3.15 24.42 -3.05
C SER A 5 -2.89 24.19 -4.53
N ASP A 6 -2.24 23.08 -4.86
CA ASP A 6 -2.24 22.52 -6.21
C ASP A 6 -3.63 21.89 -6.51
N ASP A 7 -4.69 22.67 -6.31
CA ASP A 7 -6.09 22.32 -6.66
C ASP A 7 -6.39 22.69 -8.12
N ASP A 8 -5.36 22.77 -8.97
CA ASP A 8 -5.55 22.82 -10.41
C ASP A 8 -5.99 21.43 -10.88
N SER A 9 -7.30 21.22 -10.80
CA SER A 9 -8.03 20.07 -11.32
C SER A 9 -7.58 19.78 -12.75
N PRO A 10 -7.05 18.58 -13.06
CA PRO A 10 -6.73 18.23 -14.44
C PRO A 10 -8.03 18.26 -15.22
N LEU A 11 -8.09 19.12 -16.24
CA LEU A 11 -9.26 19.38 -17.08
C LEU A 11 -9.86 18.14 -17.76
N PHE A 12 -9.29 16.94 -17.61
CA PHE A 12 -9.90 15.67 -18.01
C PHE A 12 -9.47 14.50 -17.10
N PHE A 13 -10.04 14.39 -15.89
CA PHE A 13 -9.78 13.25 -14.98
C PHE A 13 -9.89 11.88 -15.68
N GLY A 14 -10.87 11.72 -16.58
CA GLY A 14 -11.04 10.47 -17.35
C GLY A 14 -9.87 10.15 -18.27
N GLU A 15 -9.29 11.14 -18.94
CA GLU A 15 -8.12 10.90 -19.80
C GLU A 15 -6.88 10.56 -18.96
N TYR A 16 -6.69 11.28 -17.84
CA TYR A 16 -5.60 11.00 -16.92
C TYR A 16 -5.67 9.58 -16.35
N ILE A 17 -6.85 9.19 -15.85
CA ILE A 17 -7.09 7.87 -15.26
C ILE A 17 -6.84 6.76 -16.27
N ARG A 18 -7.34 6.91 -17.51
CA ARG A 18 -7.13 5.90 -18.56
C ARG A 18 -5.67 5.78 -18.98
N SER A 19 -4.92 6.87 -18.93
CA SER A 19 -3.50 6.91 -19.30
C SER A 19 -2.58 6.45 -18.17
N ASN A 20 -2.99 6.60 -16.92
CA ASN A 20 -2.21 6.29 -15.72
C ASN A 20 -3.01 5.42 -14.73
N PRO A 21 -3.58 4.26 -15.13
CA PRO A 21 -4.51 3.51 -14.29
C PRO A 21 -3.86 3.04 -12.99
N SER A 22 -2.60 2.64 -12.99
CA SER A 22 -1.93 2.14 -11.78
C SER A 22 -1.47 3.22 -10.78
N SER A 23 -1.81 4.50 -10.99
CA SER A 23 -1.37 5.59 -10.10
C SER A 23 -2.30 5.78 -8.88
N ALA A 24 -1.75 6.23 -7.76
CA ALA A 24 -2.54 6.56 -6.58
C ALA A 24 -3.51 7.75 -6.83
N ILE A 25 -3.14 8.67 -7.72
CA ILE A 25 -3.98 9.79 -8.15
C ILE A 25 -5.21 9.27 -8.88
N SER A 26 -5.04 8.33 -9.81
CA SER A 26 -6.15 7.75 -10.56
C SER A 26 -7.14 7.03 -9.64
N ALA A 27 -6.62 6.29 -8.64
CA ALA A 27 -7.45 5.65 -7.63
C ALA A 27 -8.26 6.67 -6.80
N ARG A 28 -7.65 7.80 -6.41
CA ARG A 28 -8.34 8.86 -5.66
C ARG A 28 -9.52 9.46 -6.41
N TRP A 29 -9.41 9.61 -7.72
CA TRP A 29 -10.39 10.35 -8.54
C TRP A 29 -11.31 9.46 -9.37
N VAL A 30 -11.20 8.14 -9.28
CA VAL A 30 -11.98 7.21 -10.13
C VAL A 30 -13.49 7.37 -9.95
N PHE A 31 -13.94 7.72 -8.76
CA PHE A 31 -15.35 7.91 -8.46
C PHE A 31 -15.95 9.23 -8.97
N GLU A 32 -15.10 10.15 -9.47
CA GLU A 32 -15.56 11.33 -10.20
C GLU A 32 -15.92 11.02 -11.65
N LEU A 33 -15.56 9.83 -12.16
CA LEU A 33 -15.97 9.37 -13.48
C LEU A 33 -17.44 8.97 -13.51
N PRO A 34 -18.10 9.05 -14.69
CA PRO A 34 -19.41 8.45 -14.87
C PRO A 34 -19.44 6.99 -14.43
N ASP A 35 -20.53 6.58 -13.79
CA ASP A 35 -20.72 5.25 -13.21
C ASP A 35 -20.48 4.09 -14.21
N GLU A 36 -20.72 4.35 -15.49
CA GLU A 36 -20.52 3.42 -16.62
C GLU A 36 -19.04 3.19 -16.95
N GLU A 37 -18.17 4.17 -16.67
CA GLU A 37 -16.74 4.11 -16.98
C GLU A 37 -15.90 3.60 -15.80
N GLN A 38 -16.42 3.71 -14.56
CA GLN A 38 -15.71 3.33 -13.35
C GLN A 38 -15.22 1.87 -13.38
N GLY A 39 -16.06 0.94 -13.86
CA GLY A 39 -15.75 -0.50 -13.86
C GLY A 39 -14.51 -0.84 -14.68
N ASP A 40 -14.44 -0.35 -15.91
CA ASP A 40 -13.31 -0.60 -16.81
C ASP A 40 -12.01 0.05 -16.30
N CYS A 41 -12.11 1.25 -15.72
CA CYS A 41 -10.97 1.93 -15.12
C CYS A 41 -10.44 1.18 -13.91
N ILE A 42 -11.33 0.73 -13.01
CA ILE A 42 -10.95 -0.01 -11.80
C ILE A 42 -10.34 -1.36 -12.13
N ALA A 43 -10.89 -2.09 -13.11
CA ALA A 43 -10.32 -3.36 -13.55
C ALA A 43 -8.86 -3.18 -14.02
N LYS A 44 -8.58 -2.11 -14.77
CA LYS A 44 -7.21 -1.78 -15.20
C LYS A 44 -6.31 -1.33 -14.04
N MET A 45 -6.86 -0.63 -13.05
CA MET A 45 -6.11 -0.19 -11.86
C MET A 45 -5.53 -1.37 -11.08
N VAL A 46 -6.31 -2.45 -10.91
CA VAL A 46 -5.91 -3.59 -10.08
C VAL A 46 -4.96 -4.57 -10.78
N GLU A 47 -4.98 -4.65 -12.12
CA GLU A 47 -4.16 -5.58 -12.92
C GLU A 47 -2.66 -5.46 -12.62
N ASN A 48 -2.17 -4.22 -12.45
CA ASN A 48 -0.78 -3.92 -12.11
C ASN A 48 -0.70 -2.92 -10.95
N ALA A 49 -1.52 -3.14 -9.92
CA ALA A 49 -1.57 -2.27 -8.75
C ALA A 49 -0.18 -2.08 -8.11
N ALA A 50 0.28 -0.84 -8.02
CA ALA A 50 1.50 -0.49 -7.27
C ALA A 50 1.18 0.13 -5.90
N TYR A 51 -0.03 0.66 -5.73
CA TYR A 51 -0.45 1.42 -4.57
C TYR A 51 -1.70 0.82 -3.93
N GLN A 52 -1.77 0.82 -2.60
CA GLN A 52 -2.91 0.30 -1.83
C GLN A 52 -4.24 0.98 -2.15
N GLU A 53 -4.20 2.26 -2.58
CA GLU A 53 -5.36 3.03 -3.00
C GLU A 53 -6.14 2.36 -4.15
N THR A 54 -5.44 1.69 -5.08
CA THR A 54 -6.08 1.02 -6.22
C THR A 54 -7.01 -0.11 -5.77
N TRP A 55 -6.55 -0.94 -4.84
CA TRP A 55 -7.33 -2.04 -4.26
C TRP A 55 -8.44 -1.56 -3.32
N LEU A 56 -8.19 -0.50 -2.55
CA LEU A 56 -9.26 0.13 -1.76
C LEU A 56 -10.39 0.66 -2.64
N SER A 57 -10.05 1.31 -3.77
CA SER A 57 -11.03 1.80 -4.74
C SER A 57 -11.82 0.64 -5.36
N TYR A 58 -11.15 -0.48 -5.65
CA TYR A 58 -11.83 -1.69 -6.09
C TYR A 58 -12.82 -2.22 -5.04
N PHE A 59 -12.42 -2.31 -3.76
CA PHE A 59 -13.32 -2.77 -2.70
C PHE A 59 -14.51 -1.83 -2.48
N GLU A 60 -14.30 -0.52 -2.57
CA GLU A 60 -15.38 0.46 -2.48
C GLU A 60 -16.36 0.33 -3.66
N TYR A 61 -15.84 0.20 -4.89
CA TYR A 61 -16.67 -0.02 -6.06
C TYR A 61 -17.44 -1.34 -5.99
N ALA A 62 -16.78 -2.43 -5.59
CA ALA A 62 -17.41 -3.73 -5.43
C ALA A 62 -18.57 -3.66 -4.42
N ALA A 63 -18.36 -3.01 -3.27
CA ALA A 63 -19.41 -2.78 -2.29
C ALA A 63 -20.57 -1.96 -2.86
N LYS A 64 -20.30 -0.85 -3.56
CA LYS A 64 -21.32 0.02 -4.20
C LYS A 64 -22.16 -0.74 -5.24
N LYS A 65 -21.54 -1.66 -5.97
CA LYS A 65 -22.20 -2.46 -7.03
C LYS A 65 -22.75 -3.80 -6.54
N GLY A 66 -22.59 -4.13 -5.25
CA GLY A 66 -23.01 -5.42 -4.71
C GLY A 66 -22.23 -6.61 -5.28
N ILE A 67 -21.00 -6.37 -5.77
CA ILE A 67 -20.11 -7.41 -6.28
C ILE A 67 -19.44 -8.07 -5.07
N PRO A 68 -19.60 -9.40 -4.88
CA PRO A 68 -18.97 -10.09 -3.77
C PRO A 68 -17.45 -10.12 -3.96
N VAL A 69 -16.72 -9.70 -2.91
CA VAL A 69 -15.27 -9.87 -2.85
C VAL A 69 -14.97 -11.19 -2.16
N THR A 70 -14.34 -12.12 -2.87
CA THR A 70 -13.93 -13.41 -2.32
C THR A 70 -12.67 -13.26 -1.47
N GLU A 71 -12.41 -14.25 -0.61
CA GLU A 71 -11.17 -14.28 0.19
C GLU A 71 -9.92 -14.30 -0.71
N ASP A 72 -9.95 -14.99 -1.86
CA ASP A 72 -8.84 -15.01 -2.81
C ASP A 72 -8.52 -13.61 -3.37
N ILE A 73 -9.55 -12.83 -3.73
CA ILE A 73 -9.38 -11.46 -4.21
C ILE A 73 -8.84 -10.56 -3.10
N ALA A 74 -9.32 -10.75 -1.87
CA ALA A 74 -8.84 -9.99 -0.72
C ALA A 74 -7.37 -10.30 -0.40
N LEU A 75 -6.95 -11.57 -0.52
CA LEU A 75 -5.56 -11.98 -0.35
C LEU A 75 -4.67 -11.49 -1.49
N GLU A 76 -5.14 -11.47 -2.73
CA GLU A 76 -4.41 -10.92 -3.87
C GLU A 76 -4.05 -9.44 -3.64
N ALA A 77 -4.98 -8.65 -3.07
CA ALA A 77 -4.71 -7.27 -2.69
C ALA A 77 -3.55 -7.14 -1.68
N ILE A 78 -3.51 -8.02 -0.68
CA ILE A 78 -2.41 -8.07 0.30
C ILE A 78 -1.11 -8.50 -0.36
N HIS A 79 -1.14 -9.51 -1.24
CA HIS A 79 0.04 -9.98 -1.95
C HIS A 79 0.63 -8.90 -2.86
N ALA A 80 -0.22 -8.13 -3.54
CA ALA A 80 0.19 -7.09 -4.47
C ALA A 80 0.82 -5.88 -3.77
N VAL A 81 0.17 -5.36 -2.70
CA VAL A 81 0.52 -4.04 -2.15
C VAL A 81 0.43 -3.97 -0.61
N GLY A 82 0.23 -5.08 0.08
CA GLY A 82 0.13 -5.13 1.55
C GLY A 82 1.45 -4.81 2.29
N LEU A 83 2.57 -4.69 1.58
CA LEU A 83 3.86 -4.26 2.14
C LEU A 83 4.09 -2.76 2.07
N ASP A 84 3.16 -2.01 1.47
CA ASP A 84 3.18 -0.56 1.44
C ASP A 84 3.02 -0.02 2.88
N PRO A 85 3.87 0.90 3.37
CA PRO A 85 3.74 1.45 4.72
C PRO A 85 2.41 2.16 4.99
N CYS A 86 1.70 2.61 3.95
CA CYS A 86 0.37 3.20 4.02
C CYS A 86 -0.77 2.17 3.99
N SER A 87 -0.50 0.87 3.85
CA SER A 87 -1.51 -0.19 3.63
C SER A 87 -2.30 -0.62 4.87
N ALA A 88 -2.12 0.00 6.03
CA ALA A 88 -2.91 -0.35 7.22
C ALA A 88 -4.45 -0.35 6.98
N PRO A 89 -5.05 0.61 6.25
CA PRO A 89 -6.47 0.56 5.91
C PRO A 89 -6.83 -0.64 5.04
N LEU A 90 -5.96 -1.01 4.09
CA LEU A 90 -6.15 -2.20 3.25
C LEU A 90 -6.16 -3.49 4.08
N TRP A 91 -5.20 -3.65 5.00
CA TRP A 91 -5.16 -4.79 5.92
C TRP A 91 -6.44 -4.90 6.74
N LEU A 92 -6.88 -3.80 7.34
CA LEU A 92 -8.12 -3.77 8.12
C LEU A 92 -9.33 -4.13 7.26
N LYS A 93 -9.38 -3.64 6.02
CA LYS A 93 -10.47 -3.96 5.10
C LYS A 93 -10.50 -5.44 4.72
N VAL A 94 -9.35 -6.03 4.41
CA VAL A 94 -9.23 -7.45 4.08
C VAL A 94 -9.63 -8.33 5.27
N VAL A 95 -9.22 -7.97 6.49
CA VAL A 95 -9.63 -8.68 7.71
C VAL A 95 -11.15 -8.61 7.93
N GLU A 96 -11.78 -7.46 7.65
CA GLU A 96 -13.24 -7.30 7.73
C GLU A 96 -13.97 -8.24 6.77
N LEU A 97 -13.43 -8.40 5.55
CA LEU A 97 -14.01 -9.23 4.49
C LEU A 97 -13.87 -10.74 4.76
N CYS A 98 -12.91 -11.16 5.59
CA CYS A 98 -12.78 -12.56 5.99
C CYS A 98 -13.91 -12.97 6.93
N SER A 99 -14.39 -14.21 6.78
CA SER A 99 -15.47 -14.73 7.65
C SER A 99 -14.93 -15.61 8.79
N ASN A 100 -13.77 -16.24 8.58
CA ASN A 100 -13.16 -17.19 9.49
C ASN A 100 -12.28 -16.49 10.56
N GLU A 101 -12.52 -16.75 11.85
CA GLU A 101 -11.78 -16.15 12.96
C GLU A 101 -10.29 -16.53 13.01
N GLU A 102 -9.95 -17.79 12.73
CA GLU A 102 -8.55 -18.24 12.65
C GLU A 102 -7.82 -17.50 11.53
N LYS A 103 -8.48 -17.32 10.38
CA LYS A 103 -7.93 -16.55 9.26
C LYS A 103 -7.77 -15.07 9.60
N LYS A 104 -8.74 -14.45 10.27
CA LYS A 104 -8.62 -13.07 10.77
C LYS A 104 -7.42 -12.92 11.69
N ARG A 105 -7.23 -13.87 12.62
CA ARG A 105 -6.09 -13.89 13.54
C ARG A 105 -4.77 -13.99 12.78
N GLU A 106 -4.65 -14.89 11.81
CA GLU A 106 -3.47 -15.00 10.94
C GLU A 106 -3.17 -13.67 10.22
N LEU A 107 -4.19 -13.07 9.61
CA LEU A 107 -4.05 -11.81 8.86
C LEU A 107 -3.61 -10.66 9.76
N PHE A 108 -4.20 -10.53 10.96
CA PHE A 108 -3.72 -9.55 11.93
C PHE A 108 -2.26 -9.79 12.31
N GLN A 109 -1.88 -11.03 12.61
CA GLN A 109 -0.51 -11.35 12.98
C GLN A 109 0.48 -11.07 11.84
N LEU A 110 0.08 -11.28 10.58
CA LEU A 110 0.87 -10.91 9.41
C LEU A 110 1.00 -9.40 9.28
N ALA A 111 -0.11 -8.65 9.33
CA ALA A 111 -0.12 -7.19 9.26
C ALA A 111 0.77 -6.56 10.34
N LEU A 112 0.72 -7.11 11.56
CA LEU A 112 1.50 -6.65 12.71
C LEU A 112 3.02 -6.91 12.60
N ARG A 113 3.45 -7.68 11.59
CA ARG A 113 4.87 -7.92 11.24
C ARG A 113 5.34 -7.09 10.06
N VAL A 114 4.46 -6.32 9.42
CA VAL A 114 4.82 -5.38 8.36
C VAL A 114 5.12 -4.01 8.99
N PRO A 115 6.16 -3.29 8.51
CA PRO A 115 6.38 -1.90 8.89
C PRO A 115 5.27 -1.00 8.31
N LEU A 116 4.31 -0.55 9.13
CA LEU A 116 3.23 0.35 8.71
C LEU A 116 3.23 1.67 9.51
N TYR A 117 2.91 2.79 8.85
CA TYR A 117 2.80 4.09 9.52
C TYR A 117 1.68 4.11 10.56
N GLN A 118 0.59 3.39 10.29
CA GLN A 118 -0.58 3.30 11.18
C GLN A 118 -0.63 1.95 11.93
N GLN A 119 0.53 1.40 12.30
CA GLN A 119 0.65 0.13 13.05
C GLN A 119 -0.24 0.11 14.30
N GLY A 120 -0.35 1.25 14.99
CA GLY A 120 -1.19 1.40 16.19
C GLY A 120 -2.68 1.12 15.93
N LEU A 121 -3.21 1.53 14.76
CA LEU A 121 -4.61 1.27 14.41
C LEU A 121 -4.86 -0.22 14.19
N VAL A 122 -3.95 -0.90 13.47
CA VAL A 122 -4.02 -2.35 13.24
C VAL A 122 -3.96 -3.10 14.58
N TYR A 123 -3.05 -2.70 15.47
CA TYR A 123 -2.90 -3.34 16.77
C TYR A 123 -4.13 -3.13 17.67
N GLN A 124 -4.73 -1.94 17.66
CA GLN A 124 -5.98 -1.68 18.39
C GLN A 124 -7.12 -2.56 17.87
N ALA A 125 -7.29 -2.67 16.55
CA ALA A 125 -8.28 -3.55 15.94
C ALA A 125 -8.06 -5.02 16.33
N TYR A 126 -6.81 -5.50 16.27
CA TYR A 126 -6.46 -6.86 16.70
C TYR A 126 -6.82 -7.12 18.16
N LYS A 127 -6.51 -6.18 19.07
CA LYS A 127 -6.86 -6.31 20.49
C LYS A 127 -8.36 -6.37 20.73
N MET A 128 -9.14 -5.57 19.99
CA MET A 128 -10.60 -5.61 20.07
C MET A 128 -11.13 -6.97 19.61
N PHE A 129 -10.67 -7.44 18.46
CA PHE A 129 -11.00 -8.76 17.92
C PHE A 129 -10.70 -9.90 18.91
N GLU A 130 -9.48 -9.99 19.44
CA GLU A 130 -9.12 -11.06 20.39
C GLU A 130 -9.91 -10.95 21.70
N SER A 131 -10.26 -9.74 22.14
CA SER A 131 -11.12 -9.57 23.31
C SER A 131 -12.54 -10.04 23.06
N GLU A 132 -13.09 -9.84 21.86
CA GLU A 132 -14.41 -10.30 21.48
C GLU A 132 -14.46 -11.82 21.39
N VAL A 133 -13.47 -12.43 20.74
CA VAL A 133 -13.35 -13.91 20.65
C VAL A 133 -13.19 -14.53 22.05
N ALA A 134 -12.37 -13.95 22.92
CA ALA A 134 -12.22 -14.44 24.30
C ALA A 134 -13.55 -14.39 25.08
N LYS A 135 -14.32 -13.30 24.94
CA LYS A 135 -15.64 -13.17 25.57
C LYS A 135 -16.62 -14.23 25.07
N GLN A 136 -16.65 -14.49 23.76
CA GLN A 136 -17.53 -15.51 23.16
C GLN A 136 -17.17 -16.92 23.64
N ASN A 137 -15.88 -17.19 23.86
CA ASN A 137 -15.37 -18.49 24.33
C ASN A 137 -15.33 -18.64 25.86
N GLY A 138 -15.85 -17.66 26.63
CA GLY A 138 -15.87 -17.71 28.10
C GLY A 138 -14.50 -17.56 28.77
N HIS A 139 -13.48 -17.08 28.04
CA HIS A 139 -12.15 -16.82 28.56
C HIS A 139 -12.00 -15.34 28.98
N ASN A 140 -11.37 -15.11 30.14
CA ASN A 140 -11.11 -13.77 30.67
C ASN A 140 -9.77 -13.17 30.23
N VAL A 141 -8.92 -13.95 29.55
CA VAL A 141 -7.57 -13.53 29.17
C VAL A 141 -7.41 -13.68 27.67
N SER A 142 -7.04 -12.58 27.02
CA SER A 142 -6.77 -12.52 25.59
C SER A 142 -5.30 -12.87 25.32
N SER A 143 -5.04 -13.77 24.37
CA SER A 143 -3.69 -14.17 23.92
C SER A 143 -3.13 -13.19 22.89
N CYS A 144 -3.15 -11.89 23.19
CA CYS A 144 -2.58 -10.87 22.33
C CYS A 144 -1.06 -10.95 22.31
N LEU A 145 -0.46 -10.68 21.13
CA LEU A 145 0.96 -10.30 21.02
C LEU A 145 1.25 -9.09 21.91
N SER A 146 2.45 -9.00 22.46
CA SER A 146 2.82 -7.83 23.25
C SER A 146 3.01 -6.60 22.36
N LEU A 147 2.69 -5.41 22.90
CA LEU A 147 2.86 -4.15 22.15
C LEU A 147 4.34 -3.95 21.74
N SER A 148 5.29 -4.34 22.58
CA SER A 148 6.73 -4.25 22.29
C SER A 148 7.14 -5.10 21.08
N GLU A 149 6.60 -6.31 20.94
CA GLU A 149 6.89 -7.19 19.79
C GLU A 149 6.32 -6.64 18.49
N VAL A 150 5.23 -5.88 18.54
CA VAL A 150 4.61 -5.29 17.36
C VAL A 150 5.31 -3.99 16.96
N MET A 151 5.55 -3.10 17.92
CA MET A 151 6.10 -1.76 17.66
C MET A 151 7.56 -1.79 17.19
N GLN A 152 8.26 -2.92 17.33
CA GLN A 152 9.62 -3.05 16.77
C GLN A 152 9.64 -2.90 15.24
N TYR A 153 8.57 -3.29 14.54
CA TYR A 153 8.50 -3.18 13.08
C TYR A 153 8.28 -1.76 12.62
N SER A 154 7.48 -0.96 13.34
CA SER A 154 7.26 0.45 13.01
C SER A 154 8.51 1.31 13.25
N LYS A 155 9.42 0.89 14.15
CA LYS A 155 10.72 1.58 14.35
C LYS A 155 11.60 1.59 13.10
N ILE A 156 11.43 0.62 12.20
CA ILE A 156 12.13 0.63 10.90
C ILE A 156 11.74 1.87 10.10
N LEU A 157 10.46 2.27 10.17
CA LEU A 157 9.95 3.47 9.48
C LEU A 157 10.47 4.79 10.08
N GLU A 158 10.98 4.79 11.32
CA GLU A 158 11.52 5.99 11.97
C GLU A 158 12.94 6.34 11.51
N ILE A 159 13.66 5.35 10.98
CA ILE A 159 15.07 5.46 10.57
C ILE A 159 15.24 5.38 9.05
N GLU A 160 14.31 4.75 8.33
CA GLU A 160 14.33 4.77 6.87
C GLU A 160 13.88 6.13 6.33
N PRO A 161 14.39 6.56 5.16
CA PRO A 161 13.84 7.70 4.46
C PRO A 161 12.34 7.53 4.21
N SER A 162 11.57 8.61 4.34
CA SER A 162 10.13 8.55 4.08
C SER A 162 9.83 8.07 2.65
N TRP A 163 8.76 7.29 2.52
CA TRP A 163 8.25 6.91 1.21
C TRP A 163 7.77 8.16 0.46
N PRO A 164 8.15 8.35 -0.82
CA PRO A 164 7.81 9.55 -1.55
C PRO A 164 6.30 9.75 -1.70
N ASP A 165 5.90 11.01 -1.86
CA ASP A 165 4.49 11.38 -2.01
C ASP A 165 3.92 10.83 -3.33
N ARG A 166 3.11 9.78 -3.21
CA ARG A 166 2.41 9.10 -4.30
C ARG A 166 1.36 9.94 -5.03
N PHE A 167 0.97 11.08 -4.45
CA PHE A 167 0.01 12.00 -5.04
C PHE A 167 0.66 13.15 -5.81
N VAL A 168 1.97 13.08 -6.03
CA VAL A 168 2.67 13.97 -6.96
C VAL A 168 2.63 13.39 -8.37
N ASP A 169 1.98 14.10 -9.28
CA ASP A 169 2.08 13.83 -10.70
C ASP A 169 3.38 14.42 -11.26
N VAL A 170 4.37 13.54 -11.45
CA VAL A 170 5.71 13.92 -11.92
C VAL A 170 5.74 14.37 -13.39
N GLN A 171 4.69 14.11 -14.16
CA GLN A 171 4.61 14.51 -15.57
C GLN A 171 4.18 15.98 -15.71
N THR A 172 3.30 16.45 -14.83
CA THR A 172 2.69 17.78 -14.90
C THR A 172 3.24 18.76 -13.87
N THR A 173 3.87 18.26 -12.80
CA THR A 173 4.43 19.12 -11.76
C THR A 173 5.69 19.88 -12.21
N LYS A 174 6.10 20.88 -11.42
CA LYS A 174 7.32 21.66 -11.65
C LYS A 174 8.57 20.78 -11.54
N SER A 175 9.59 21.09 -12.35
CA SER A 175 10.87 20.35 -12.38
C SER A 175 11.45 20.13 -10.99
N ASP A 176 11.49 21.17 -10.15
CA ASP A 176 12.11 21.09 -8.83
C ASP A 176 11.40 20.10 -7.92
N ARG A 177 10.06 20.01 -8.01
CA ARG A 177 9.27 19.04 -7.24
C ARG A 177 9.46 17.63 -7.77
N ARG A 178 9.47 17.45 -9.10
CA ARG A 178 9.77 16.16 -9.72
C ARG A 178 11.17 15.66 -9.32
N ASP A 179 12.15 16.54 -9.39
CA ASP A 179 13.55 16.24 -9.08
C ASP A 179 13.72 15.91 -7.58
N ALA A 180 12.96 16.57 -6.71
CA ALA A 180 12.90 16.20 -5.29
C ALA A 180 12.32 14.79 -5.07
N VAL A 181 11.23 14.44 -5.76
CA VAL A 181 10.59 13.11 -5.63
C VAL A 181 11.53 11.99 -6.07
N ILE A 182 12.25 12.14 -7.19
CA ILE A 182 13.21 11.11 -7.65
C ILE A 182 14.40 10.98 -6.69
N VAL A 183 14.88 12.08 -6.10
CA VAL A 183 15.92 12.04 -5.07
C VAL A 183 15.44 11.29 -3.82
N GLN A 184 14.19 11.49 -3.41
CA GLN A 184 13.60 10.75 -2.28
C GLN A 184 13.50 9.24 -2.58
N TRP A 185 13.03 8.85 -3.78
CA TRP A 185 13.00 7.44 -4.18
C TRP A 185 14.40 6.81 -4.17
N ASN A 186 15.39 7.48 -4.76
CA ASN A 186 16.76 6.99 -4.79
C ASN A 186 17.33 6.82 -3.38
N SER A 187 17.09 7.78 -2.50
CA SER A 187 17.53 7.73 -1.10
C SER A 187 16.89 6.56 -0.35
N LEU A 188 15.57 6.36 -0.52
CA LEU A 188 14.85 5.24 0.07
C LEU A 188 15.38 3.89 -0.42
N LEU A 189 15.44 3.70 -1.74
CA LEU A 189 15.87 2.43 -2.34
C LEU A 189 17.31 2.10 -1.96
N GLN A 190 18.22 3.08 -2.00
CA GLN A 190 19.59 2.90 -1.55
C GLN A 190 19.63 2.47 -0.08
N PHE A 191 18.91 3.16 0.80
CA PHE A 191 18.83 2.80 2.21
C PHE A 191 18.32 1.37 2.41
N MET A 192 17.20 1.01 1.75
CA MET A 192 16.59 -0.31 1.91
C MET A 192 17.51 -1.44 1.41
N VAL A 193 18.30 -1.20 0.37
CA VAL A 193 19.26 -2.16 -0.20
C VAL A 193 20.55 -2.23 0.61
N GLU A 194 21.07 -1.14 1.15
CA GLU A 194 22.32 -1.14 1.93
C GLU A 194 22.10 -1.66 3.36
N LYS A 195 20.92 -1.38 3.93
CA LYS A 195 20.61 -1.63 5.34
C LYS A 195 19.76 -2.88 5.57
N TYR A 196 19.56 -3.70 4.54
CA TYR A 196 18.67 -4.87 4.62
C TYR A 196 19.08 -5.89 5.71
N GLU A 197 20.37 -5.99 6.02
CA GLU A 197 20.90 -6.91 7.06
C GLU A 197 20.84 -6.32 8.48
N GLU A 198 20.65 -5.00 8.62
CA GLU A 198 20.66 -4.32 9.93
C GLU A 198 19.31 -4.41 10.65
N PHE A 199 18.22 -4.76 9.94
CA PHE A 199 16.89 -4.89 10.52
C PHE A 199 16.56 -6.36 10.83
N HIS A 200 15.85 -6.59 11.94
CA HIS A 200 15.32 -7.91 12.31
C HIS A 200 14.13 -8.35 11.42
N LEU A 201 14.07 -7.87 10.18
CA LEU A 201 13.05 -8.24 9.21
C LEU A 201 13.53 -9.49 8.45
N PRO A 202 12.68 -10.50 8.23
CA PRO A 202 13.03 -11.62 7.36
C PRO A 202 13.50 -11.13 5.98
N LYS A 203 14.58 -11.71 5.46
CA LYS A 203 15.19 -11.29 4.18
C LYS A 203 14.16 -11.21 3.05
N ASP A 204 13.35 -12.26 2.88
CA ASP A 204 12.33 -12.33 1.82
C ASP A 204 11.28 -11.22 1.95
N LEU A 205 10.95 -10.82 3.18
CA LEU A 205 10.01 -9.73 3.43
C LEU A 205 10.64 -8.39 3.04
N GLN A 206 11.92 -8.17 3.36
CA GLN A 206 12.63 -6.96 2.96
C GLN A 206 12.82 -6.88 1.45
N LEU A 207 13.15 -7.99 0.78
CA LEU A 207 13.26 -8.04 -0.68
C LEU A 207 11.93 -7.68 -1.36
N ARG A 208 10.81 -8.21 -0.87
CA ARG A 208 9.48 -7.85 -1.40
C ARG A 208 9.08 -6.40 -1.10
N ARG A 209 9.53 -5.82 0.02
CA ARG A 209 9.36 -4.37 0.26
C ARG A 209 10.14 -3.53 -0.75
N ILE A 210 11.39 -3.92 -1.05
CA ILE A 210 12.23 -3.24 -2.05
C ILE A 210 11.59 -3.37 -3.44
N GLU A 211 11.11 -4.57 -3.80
CA GLU A 211 10.40 -4.81 -5.05
C GLU A 211 9.17 -3.91 -5.20
N LEU A 212 8.35 -3.81 -4.15
CA LEU A 212 7.19 -2.92 -4.14
C LEU A 212 7.60 -1.44 -4.28
N ALA A 213 8.66 -1.00 -3.62
CA ALA A 213 9.18 0.36 -3.77
C ALA A 213 9.63 0.63 -5.22
N PHE A 214 10.28 -0.33 -5.89
CA PHE A 214 10.59 -0.21 -7.32
C PHE A 214 9.35 -0.17 -8.21
N ARG A 215 8.34 -0.99 -7.94
CA ARG A 215 7.06 -0.95 -8.67
C ARG A 215 6.37 0.41 -8.51
N GLN A 216 6.41 1.00 -7.32
CA GLN A 216 5.87 2.34 -7.09
C GLN A 216 6.68 3.43 -7.79
N LEU A 217 8.01 3.36 -7.76
CA LEU A 217 8.88 4.24 -8.54
C LEU A 217 8.54 4.15 -10.03
N CYS A 218 8.43 2.95 -10.59
CA CYS A 218 8.12 2.74 -12.01
C CYS A 218 6.70 3.18 -12.36
N SER A 219 5.73 3.01 -11.45
CA SER A 219 4.37 3.51 -11.65
C SER A 219 4.34 5.05 -11.69
N GLN A 220 5.04 5.71 -10.77
CA GLN A 220 5.11 7.17 -10.72
C GLN A 220 5.90 7.75 -11.90
N PHE A 221 7.04 7.15 -12.24
CA PHE A 221 7.92 7.54 -13.36
C PHE A 221 7.77 6.61 -14.56
N SER A 222 6.53 6.32 -14.96
CA SER A 222 6.21 5.35 -16.02
C SER A 222 6.87 5.63 -17.37
N HIS A 223 7.15 6.90 -17.66
CA HIS A 223 7.79 7.38 -18.88
C HIS A 223 9.34 7.36 -18.84
N ALA A 224 9.94 7.03 -17.69
CA ALA A 224 11.38 7.08 -17.51
C ALA A 224 11.99 5.67 -17.59
N ASP A 225 12.56 5.33 -18.76
CA ASP A 225 13.18 4.02 -19.02
C ASP A 225 14.23 3.62 -17.96
N VAL A 226 14.93 4.60 -17.39
CA VAL A 226 15.95 4.37 -16.35
C VAL A 226 15.37 3.72 -15.09
N CYS A 227 14.13 4.04 -14.71
CA CYS A 227 13.46 3.45 -13.55
C CYS A 227 13.16 1.96 -13.80
N TRP A 228 12.64 1.65 -14.99
CA TRP A 228 12.37 0.27 -15.42
C TRP A 228 13.66 -0.55 -15.55
N TYR A 229 14.72 0.05 -16.08
CA TYR A 229 16.03 -0.59 -16.17
C TYR A 229 16.59 -0.91 -14.78
N ALA A 230 16.52 0.02 -13.84
CA ALA A 230 16.96 -0.21 -12.45
C ALA A 230 16.14 -1.33 -11.78
N TYR A 231 14.82 -1.36 -11.97
CA TYR A 231 13.97 -2.43 -11.46
C TYR A 231 14.32 -3.78 -12.06
N ALA A 232 14.53 -3.86 -13.38
CA ALA A 232 14.94 -5.09 -14.06
C ALA A 232 16.30 -5.61 -13.55
N LEU A 233 17.26 -4.72 -13.27
CA LEU A 233 18.53 -5.09 -12.66
C LEU A 233 18.35 -5.67 -11.26
N PHE A 234 17.49 -5.07 -10.43
CA PHE A 234 17.17 -5.60 -9.11
C PHE A 234 16.60 -7.02 -9.20
N CYS A 235 15.64 -7.27 -10.08
CA CYS A 235 15.09 -8.61 -10.30
C CYS A 235 16.10 -9.59 -10.92
N GLY A 236 16.97 -9.13 -11.80
CA GLY A 236 17.94 -9.96 -12.53
C GLY A 236 19.18 -10.35 -11.73
N CYS A 237 19.53 -9.62 -10.68
CA CYS A 237 20.69 -9.89 -9.83
C CYS A 237 20.49 -11.00 -8.79
N GLY A 238 19.40 -11.78 -8.89
CA GLY A 238 19.14 -12.91 -8.01
C GLY A 238 18.68 -12.47 -6.63
N THR A 239 17.46 -11.92 -6.56
CA THR A 239 16.65 -11.95 -5.34
C THR A 239 16.38 -13.38 -4.91
#